data_AF-A0A842MT59-F1
#
_entry.id   AF-A0A842MT59-F1
#
_cell.length_a   1.000
_cell.length_b   1.000
_cell.length_c   1.000
_cell.angle_alpha   90.00
_cell.angle_beta   90.00
_cell.angle_gamma   90.00
#
_symmetry.space_group_name_H-M   'P 1'
#
loop_
_entity.id
_entity.type
_entity.pdbx_description
1 polymer ?
#
loop_
_entity_poly.entity_id
_entity_poly.type
_entity_poly.pdbx_seq_one_letter_code
_entity_poly.pdbx_strand_id
1 'polypeptide(L)' 'MKFLKAVRRCLVIYDITDDNLRGLVAETLKDYGLQRIQYSAFIGSLRRDELNSLIVDFKKFD' A
#
# COMPACT_ATOMS: atom_id res chain seq x y z
N MET A 1 -21.33 17.89 11.44
CA MET A 1 -21.31 16.46 11.78
C MET A 1 -20.09 15.82 11.12
N LYS A 2 -19.04 15.46 11.86
CA LYS A 2 -17.86 14.77 11.30
C LYS A 2 -18.12 13.28 11.32
N PHE A 3 -18.30 12.65 10.16
CA PHE A 3 -18.28 11.20 10.06
C PHE A 3 -16.83 10.73 10.18
N LEU A 4 -16.51 10.02 11.26
CA LEU A 4 -15.24 9.30 11.37
C LEU A 4 -15.30 8.13 10.37
N LYS A 5 -14.59 8.25 9.24
CA LYS A 5 -14.41 7.11 8.32
C LYS A 5 -13.58 6.05 9.04
N ALA A 6 -14.09 4.82 9.09
CA ALA A 6 -13.36 3.70 9.68
C ALA A 6 -12.02 3.49 8.95
N VAL A 7 -10.94 3.45 9.72
CA VAL A 7 -9.59 3.16 9.23
C VAL A 7 -9.25 1.71 9.64
N ARG A 8 -8.67 0.93 8.72
CA ARG A 8 -8.29 -0.46 8.97
C ARG A 8 -6.78 -0.61 8.89
N ARG A 9 -6.21 -1.34 9.85
CA ARG A 9 -4.81 -1.74 9.80
C ARG A 9 -4.61 -2.77 8.68
N CYS A 10 -3.55 -2.61 7.91
CA CYS A 10 -3.15 -3.52 6.84
C CYS A 10 -1.67 -3.88 6.96
N LEU A 11 -1.35 -5.09 6.51
CA LEU A 11 -0.02 -5.62 6.33
C LEU A 11 0.09 -6.02 4.87
N VAL A 12 1.07 -5.48 4.14
CA VAL A 12 1.35 -5.79 2.75
C VAL A 12 2.65 -6.54 2.70
N ILE A 13 2.64 -7.75 2.13
CA ILE A 13 3.81 -8.58 1.88
C ILE A 13 3.78 -8.94 0.40
N TYR A 14 4.90 -8.82 -0.28
CA TYR A 14 5.01 -9.10 -1.70
C TYR A 14 6.26 -9.93 -2.00
N ASP A 15 6.25 -10.65 -3.12
CA ASP A 15 7.40 -11.38 -3.64
C ASP A 15 7.57 -10.99 -5.11
N ILE A 16 8.54 -10.11 -5.38
CA ILE A 16 8.75 -9.47 -6.67
C ILE A 16 10.25 -9.55 -6.98
N THR A 17 10.60 -10.28 -8.03
CA THR A 17 11.99 -10.47 -8.47
C THR A 17 12.53 -9.26 -9.22
N ASP A 18 11.72 -8.61 -10.06
CA ASP A 18 12.13 -7.41 -10.81
C ASP A 18 12.36 -6.22 -9.87
N ASP A 19 13.58 -5.69 -9.90
CA ASP A 19 14.03 -4.61 -9.01
C ASP A 19 13.32 -3.28 -9.27
N ASN A 20 12.98 -2.98 -10.53
CA ASN A 20 12.31 -1.74 -10.90
C ASN A 20 10.86 -1.76 -10.41
N LEU A 21 10.14 -2.86 -10.67
CA LEU A 21 8.77 -3.07 -10.21
C LEU A 21 8.72 -3.09 -8.68
N ARG A 22 9.68 -3.73 -8.03
CA ARG A 22 9.78 -3.73 -6.56
C ARG A 22 9.98 -2.33 -6.00
N GLY A 23 10.81 -1.50 -6.65
CA GLY A 23 10.98 -0.09 -6.33
C GLY A 23 9.68 0.70 -6.50
N LEU A 24 8.95 0.49 -7.59
CA LEU A 24 7.68 1.16 -7.86
C LEU A 24 6.60 0.80 -6.82
N VAL A 25 6.45 -0.48 -6.48
CA VAL A 25 5.54 -0.95 -5.42
C VAL A 25 5.91 -0.34 -4.07
N ALA A 26 7.21 -0.28 -3.76
CA ALA A 26 7.71 0.29 -2.53
C ALA A 26 7.38 1.78 -2.37
N GLU A 27 7.64 2.60 -3.39
CA GLU A 27 7.34 4.03 -3.35
C GLU A 27 5.82 4.26 -3.30
N THR A 28 5.04 3.48 -4.08
CA THR A 28 3.57 3.54 -4.00
C THR A 28 3.07 3.28 -2.58
N LEU A 29 3.58 2.24 -1.90
CA LEU A 29 3.17 1.96 -0.51
C LEU A 29 3.54 3.09 0.47
N LYS A 30 4.67 3.78 0.25
CA LYS A 30 5.05 4.96 1.05
C LYS A 30 4.12 6.15 0.78
N ASP A 31 3.71 6.37 -0.47
CA ASP A 31 2.80 7.46 -0.84
C ASP A 31 1.42 7.30 -0.20
N TYR A 32 0.98 6.05 0.01
CA TYR A 32 -0.22 5.72 0.78
C TYR A 32 -0.02 5.79 2.31
N GLY A 33 1.16 6.20 2.77
CA GLY A 33 1.48 6.37 4.19
C GLY A 33 1.73 5.07 4.95
N LEU A 34 1.99 3.95 4.26
CA LEU A 34 2.44 2.74 4.95
C LEU A 34 3.92 2.85 5.33
N GLN A 35 4.26 2.29 6.48
CA GLN A 35 5.63 2.21 6.97
C GLN A 35 6.26 0.89 6.55
N ARG A 36 7.46 0.96 5.95
CA ARG A 36 8.26 -0.21 5.63
C ARG A 36 8.77 -0.87 6.91
N ILE A 37 8.58 -2.18 7.05
CA ILE A 37 9.05 -2.97 8.20
C ILE A 37 10.03 -4.09 7.82
N GLN A 38 10.06 -4.50 6.55
CA GLN A 38 11.02 -5.44 5.99
C GLN A 38 11.25 -5.12 4.50
N TYR A 39 12.23 -5.76 3.86
CA TYR A 39 12.56 -5.56 2.44
C TYR A 39 11.37 -5.75 1.49
N SER A 40 10.45 -6.65 1.82
CA SER A 40 9.23 -6.90 1.07
C SER A 40 7.96 -6.83 1.92
N ALA A 41 7.98 -6.02 2.99
CA ALA A 41 6.81 -5.84 3.85
C ALA A 41 6.60 -4.41 4.37
N PHE A 42 5.33 -4.00 4.40
CA PHE A 42 4.85 -2.71 4.89
C PHE A 42 3.65 -2.87 5.82
N ILE A 43 3.52 -2.02 6.82
CA ILE A 43 2.36 -1.96 7.73
C ILE A 43 1.81 -0.54 7.78
N GLY A 44 0.50 -0.40 7.89
CA GLY A 44 -0.14 0.90 7.97
C GLY A 44 -1.63 0.81 8.22
N SER A 45 -2.29 1.94 8.12
CA SER A 45 -3.72 2.06 8.35
C SER A 45 -4.33 2.84 7.19
N LEU A 46 -5.25 2.21 6.46
CA LEU A 46 -5.91 2.82 5.31
C LEU A 46 -7.42 2.87 5.54
N ARG A 47 -8.04 3.95 5.08
CA ARG A 47 -9.49 3.98 4.87
C ARG A 47 -9.86 3.10 3.69
N ARG A 48 -11.16 2.75 3.60
CA ARG A 48 -11.66 1.90 2.51
C ARG A 48 -11.44 2.50 1.13
N ASP A 49 -11.57 3.82 0.99
CA ASP A 49 -11.31 4.54 -0.26
C ASP A 49 -9.83 4.51 -0.65
N GLU A 50 -8.93 4.75 0.31
CA GLU A 50 -7.48 4.63 0.09
C GLU A 50 -7.06 3.21 -0.33
N LEU A 51 -7.60 2.18 0.33
CA LEU A 51 -7.33 0.80 -0.04
C LEU A 51 -7.81 0.47 -1.47
N ASN A 52 -8.99 0.98 -1.86
CA ASN A 52 -9.49 0.78 -3.22
C ASN A 52 -8.59 1.45 -4.25
N SER A 53 -8.13 2.68 -4.00
CA SER A 53 -7.20 3.38 -4.88
C SER A 53 -5.87 2.63 -4.99
N LEU A 54 -5.32 2.13 -3.87
CA LEU A 54 -4.09 1.34 -3.87
C LEU A 54 -4.19 0.10 -4.76
N ILE A 55 -5.33 -0.62 -4.69
CA ILE A 55 -5.59 -1.78 -5.55
C ILE A 55 -5.64 -1.36 -7.03
N VAL A 56 -6.22 -0.21 -7.35
CA VAL A 56 -6.27 0.30 -8.73
C VAL A 56 -4.88 0.66 -9.23
N ASP A 57 -4.04 1.27 -8.40
CA ASP A 57 -2.67 1.61 -8.78
C ASP A 57 -1.82 0.35 -9.03
N PHE A 58 -1.96 -0.68 -8.21
CA PHE A 58 -1.28 -1.96 -8.42
C PHE A 58 -1.71 -2.69 -9.68
N LYS A 59 -2.97 -2.56 -10.11
CA LYS A 59 -3.44 -3.10 -11.40
C LYS A 59 -2.80 -2.44 -12.62
N LYS A 60 -2.16 -1.28 -12.46
CA LYS A 60 -1.40 -0.63 -13.54
C LYS A 60 0.01 -1.20 -13.69
N PHE A 61 0.43 -2.07 -12.78
CA PHE A 61 1.74 -2.71 -12.79
C PHE A 61 1.73 -4.09 -13.48
N ASP A 62 0.55 -4.54 -13.94
CA ASP A 62 0.38 -5.67 -14.85
C ASP A 62 0.89 -5.36 -16.26
#